data_AF-A0A9D4N243-F1
#
_entry.id   AF-A0A9D4N243-F1
#
_cell.length_a   1.000
_cell.length_b   1.000
_cell.length_c   1.000
_cell.angle_alpha   90.00
_cell.angle_beta   90.00
_cell.angle_gamma   90.00
#
_symmetry.space_group_name_H-M   'P 1'
#
loop_
_entity.id
_entity.type
_entity.pdbx_description
1 polymer ?
#
loop_
_entity_poly.entity_id
_entity_poly.type
_entity_poly.pdbx_seq_one_letter_code
_entity_poly.pdbx_strand_id
1 'polypeptide(L)' 'MATAPATLPVGFVCNFDTDVCGWTQDTTDNFDWTRYRGSTTTAGTGPTNDHSGGKEIFFFLFIEMYN' A
#
# COMPACT_ATOMS: atom_id res chain seq x y z
N MET A 1 10.62 18.74 36.19
CA MET A 1 9.74 18.51 35.03
C MET A 1 9.89 17.06 34.65
N ALA A 2 8.84 16.25 34.83
CA ALA A 2 8.86 14.85 34.39
C ALA A 2 8.55 14.83 32.89
N THR A 3 9.46 14.29 32.08
CA THR A 3 9.22 14.01 30.67
C THR A 3 8.20 12.87 30.57
N ALA A 4 7.06 13.14 29.93
CA ALA A 4 6.06 12.12 29.66
C ALA A 4 6.67 11.00 28.77
N PRO A 5 6.35 9.71 29.01
CA PRO A 5 6.79 8.63 28.15
C PRO A 5 6.14 8.78 26.76
N ALA A 6 6.95 8.65 25.71
CA ALA A 6 6.44 8.61 24.35
C ALA A 6 5.56 7.36 24.18
N THR A 7 4.25 7.57 24.06
CA THR A 7 3.33 6.52 23.62
C THR A 7 3.58 6.30 22.13
N LEU A 8 4.34 5.25 21.78
CA LEU A 8 4.40 4.78 20.39
C LEU A 8 2.97 4.38 19.98
N PRO A 9 2.47 4.82 18.82
CA PRO A 9 1.17 4.35 18.35
C PRO A 9 1.25 2.83 18.20
N VAL A 10 0.35 2.14 18.90
CA VAL A 10 0.23 0.68 18.85
C VAL A 10 -0.16 0.27 17.43
N GLY A 11 0.81 -0.29 16.70
CA GLY A 11 0.66 -0.80 15.34
C GLY A 11 1.01 0.24 14.27
N PHE A 12 1.88 -0.15 13.35
CA PHE A 12 2.05 0.55 12.08
C PHE A 12 0.83 0.25 11.21
N VAL A 13 0.08 1.28 10.82
CA VAL A 13 -1.07 1.16 9.92
C VAL A 13 -0.76 1.94 8.65
N CYS A 14 -0.79 1.25 7.52
CA CYS A 14 -0.66 1.85 6.20
C CYS A 14 -1.72 1.24 5.29
N ASN A 15 -2.67 2.07 4.85
CA ASN A 15 -3.72 1.69 3.91
C ASN A 15 -3.43 2.17 2.49
N PHE A 16 -2.28 2.83 2.28
CA PHE A 16 -1.83 3.36 1.00
C PHE A 16 -2.69 4.46 0.38
N ASP A 17 -3.72 4.99 1.03
CA ASP A 17 -4.65 5.96 0.42
C ASP A 17 -4.04 7.33 0.13
N THR A 18 -2.99 7.69 0.87
CA THR A 18 -2.26 8.96 0.68
C THR A 18 -0.90 8.72 0.01
N ASP A 19 -0.10 7.79 0.53
CA ASP A 19 1.25 7.51 0.08
C ASP A 19 1.67 6.06 0.41
N VAL A 20 2.97 5.77 0.39
CA VAL A 20 3.51 4.46 0.77
C VAL A 20 3.97 4.42 2.24
N CYS A 21 3.53 5.35 3.08
CA CYS A 21 3.78 5.38 4.53
C CYS A 21 5.26 5.20 4.94
N GLY A 22 6.19 5.67 4.10
CA GLY A 22 7.63 5.53 4.31
C GLY A 22 8.24 4.18 3.92
N TRP A 23 7.47 3.25 3.34
CA TRP A 23 8.02 2.05 2.72
C TRP A 23 8.90 2.43 1.53
N THR A 24 10.02 1.73 1.39
CA THR A 24 10.94 1.86 0.27
C THR A 24 10.93 0.57 -0.53
N GLN A 25 10.82 0.71 -1.85
CA GLN A 25 10.91 -0.42 -2.77
C GLN A 25 12.38 -0.82 -2.93
N ASP A 26 12.63 -2.13 -2.92
CA ASP A 26 13.93 -2.66 -3.32
C ASP A 26 14.07 -2.50 -4.83
N THR A 27 15.20 -1.95 -5.28
CA THR A 27 15.46 -1.72 -6.71
C THR A 27 16.35 -2.79 -7.32
N THR A 28 16.65 -3.85 -6.56
CA THR A 28 17.57 -4.92 -6.98
C THR A 28 16.86 -6.19 -7.45
N ASP A 29 15.54 -6.26 -7.27
CA ASP A 29 14.72 -7.34 -7.81
C ASP A 29 14.27 -7.03 -9.25
N ASN A 30 13.36 -7.86 -9.77
CA ASN A 30 12.87 -7.78 -11.14
C ASN A 30 11.45 -7.19 -11.23
N PHE A 31 10.87 -6.70 -10.13
CA PHE A 31 9.48 -6.33 -10.07
C PHE A 31 9.23 -5.10 -9.19
N ASP A 32 8.72 -4.04 -9.80
CA ASP A 32 8.40 -2.81 -9.09
C ASP A 32 6.96 -2.84 -8.54
N TRP A 33 6.78 -2.39 -7.29
CA TRP A 33 5.45 -2.10 -6.77
C TRP A 33 4.85 -0.89 -7.47
N THR A 34 3.58 -1.00 -7.84
CA THR A 34 2.77 0.11 -8.35
C THR A 34 1.68 0.44 -7.35
N ARG A 35 1.56 1.72 -6.97
CA ARG A 35 0.45 2.24 -6.17
C ARG A 35 -0.71 2.64 -7.08
N TYR A 36 -1.83 1.94 -6.97
CA TYR A 36 -2.93 2.05 -7.92
C TYR A 36 -4.30 1.96 -7.26
N ARG A 37 -5.33 2.33 -8.01
CA ARG A 37 -6.73 2.30 -7.61
C ARG A 37 -7.61 1.80 -8.76
N GLY A 38 -8.65 1.05 -8.44
CA GLY A 38 -9.53 0.41 -9.44
C GLY A 38 -8.97 -0.92 -9.96
N SER A 39 -9.61 -1.48 -10.99
CA SER A 39 -9.20 -2.78 -11.55
C SER A 39 -7.85 -2.69 -12.23
N THR A 40 -6.97 -3.64 -11.92
CA THR A 40 -5.79 -3.92 -12.72
C THR A 40 -6.18 -4.37 -14.12
N THR A 41 -5.36 -4.01 -15.11
CA THR A 41 -5.63 -4.31 -16.53
C THR A 41 -5.19 -5.71 -16.93
N THR A 42 -4.25 -6.30 -16.21
CA THR A 42 -3.65 -7.60 -16.56
C THR A 42 -4.28 -8.72 -15.74
N ALA A 43 -4.77 -9.75 -16.44
CA ALA A 43 -5.38 -10.92 -15.80
C ALA A 43 -4.37 -11.65 -14.90
N GLY A 44 -4.77 -11.94 -13.66
CA GLY A 44 -3.91 -12.60 -12.67
C GLY A 44 -2.95 -11.66 -11.93
N THR A 45 -3.05 -10.34 -12.13
CA THR A 45 -2.28 -9.35 -11.37
C THR A 45 -3.23 -8.48 -10.57
N GLY A 46 -2.88 -8.21 -9.30
CA GLY A 46 -3.64 -7.37 -8.38
C GLY A 46 -5.12 -7.76 -8.16
N PRO A 47 -5.83 -7.05 -7.28
CA PRO A 47 -7.22 -7.30 -7.00
C PRO A 47 -8.14 -6.50 -7.95
N THR A 48 -9.33 -7.02 -8.22
CA THR A 48 -10.38 -6.26 -8.94
C THR A 48 -10.91 -5.08 -8.11
N ASN A 49 -10.81 -5.15 -6.78
CA ASN A 49 -11.22 -4.12 -5.84
C ASN A 49 -10.32 -4.17 -4.59
N ASP A 50 -10.15 -3.04 -3.91
CA ASP A 50 -9.44 -2.99 -2.63
C ASP A 50 -10.21 -3.70 -1.50
N HIS A 51 -9.51 -4.09 -0.44
CA HIS A 51 -10.10 -4.83 0.70
C HIS A 51 -11.01 -3.95 1.60
N SER A 52 -11.02 -2.62 1.44
CA SER A 52 -11.71 -1.70 2.36
C SER A 52 -13.23 -1.68 2.17
N GLY A 53 -13.76 -2.21 1.06
CA GLY A 53 -15.19 -2.41 0.82
C GLY A 53 -16.05 -1.13 0.78
N GLY A 54 -15.43 0.05 0.83
CA GLY A 54 -16.11 1.34 0.85
C GLY A 54 -16.35 1.89 -0.57
N LYS A 55 -17.29 2.84 -0.68
CA LYS A 55 -17.55 3.59 -1.92
C LYS A 55 -16.53 4.71 -2.18
N GLU A 56 -15.45 4.76 -1.39
CA GLU A 56 -14.39 5.75 -1.51
C GLU A 56 -13.25 5.22 -2.38
N ILE A 57 -12.42 6.15 -2.85
CA ILE A 57 -11.31 5.84 -3.73
C ILE A 57 -10.13 5.37 -2.87
N PHE A 58 -9.94 4.06 -2.78
CA PHE A 58 -8.82 3.47 -2.05
C PHE A 58 -7.68 3.09 -2.97
N PHE A 59 -6.46 3.11 -2.43
CA PHE A 59 -5.25 2.71 -3.14
C PHE A 59 -4.64 1.45 -2.54
N PHE A 60 -3.97 0.66 -3.38
CA PHE A 60 -3.22 -0.52 -2.97
C PHE A 60 -1.88 -0.59 -3.70
N LEU A 61 -0.95 -1.38 -3.17
CA LEU A 61 0.27 -1.77 -3.88
C LEU A 61 0.04 -3.11 -4.59
N PHE A 62 0.47 -3.21 -5.84
CA PHE A 62 0.46 -4.46 -6.59
C PHE A 62 1.70 -4.58 -7.47
N ILE A 63 1.91 -5.80 -7.98
CA ILE A 63 2.98 -6.14 -8.93
C ILE A 63 2.30 -6.67 -10.21
N GLU A 64 2.79 -6.22 -11.36
CA GLU A 64 2.47 -6.80 -12.67
C GLU A 64 3.32 -8.06 -12.88
N MET A 65 2.66 -9.20 -13.10
CA MET A 65 3.34 -10.50 -13.25
C MET A 65 3.74 -10.79 -14.71
N TYR A 66 3.21 -10.03 -15.66
CA TYR A 66 3.47 -10.18 -17.09
C TYR A 66 3.85 -8.83 -17.71
N ASN A 67 5.14 -8.50 -17.69
CA ASN A 67 5.72 -7.49 -18.57
C ASN A 67 6.81 -8.16 -19.41
#